data_AF-A0A951SGF9-F1
#
_entry.id   AF-A0A951SGF9-F1
#
_cell.length_a   1.000
_cell.length_b   1.000
_cell.length_c   1.000
_cell.angle_alpha   90.00
_cell.angle_beta   90.00
_cell.angle_gamma   90.00
#
_symmetry.space_group_name_H-M   'P 1'
#
loop_
_entity.id
_entity.type
_entity.pdbx_description
1 polymer ?
#
loop_
_entity_poly.entity_id
_entity_poly.type
_entity_poly.pdbx_seq_one_letter_code
_entity_poly.pdbx_strand_id
1 'polypeptide(L)'
;MLRLGLLVAALLWPALPAGAQQGEHAAHGDHGGHAGHDTAPAAAAPTAWTSLPTIERAGRGRSAIKVRVKGTAAEGLAIHPPAGEPRMVPVRNGAAEVAMGKDGNYHWLVARSETPAEVVAASATVYFPAPGPAPLRMLAKPKHELEVVPRMLPREHGHYRAREAWAFEVRFQGKPLAGATLHLQTRNGTHQSLVTDDLGTAMVVFPDDYPPGVAETLDHHARPPSVEFVLWTQHYDGGRRFVTAFNDTYRPHALSGKTVWPGAAFIGLGMLAAVPLLRRRAEDRP
;
A
#
# COMPACT_ATOMS: atom_id res chain seq x y z
N MET A 1 31.85 31.46 -36.08
CA MET A 1 32.50 30.13 -36.12
C MET A 1 31.88 29.27 -35.03
N LEU A 2 31.04 28.28 -35.37
CA LEU A 2 30.86 27.06 -34.58
C LEU A 2 30.11 26.04 -35.45
N ARG A 3 30.76 24.91 -35.75
CA ARG A 3 30.27 23.84 -36.61
C ARG A 3 29.40 22.88 -35.80
N LEU A 4 28.24 22.54 -36.36
CA LEU A 4 27.32 21.51 -35.90
C LEU A 4 27.89 20.14 -36.30
N GLY A 5 28.24 19.30 -35.31
CA GLY A 5 28.74 17.94 -35.51
C GLY A 5 27.71 16.92 -35.06
N LEU A 6 27.09 16.23 -36.03
CA LEU A 6 26.17 15.11 -35.85
C LEU A 6 27.00 13.84 -35.57
N LEU A 7 26.81 13.19 -34.42
CA LEU A 7 27.46 11.91 -34.09
C LEU A 7 26.38 10.81 -34.03
N VAL A 8 26.43 9.91 -35.01
CA VAL A 8 25.70 8.65 -35.04
C VAL A 8 26.62 7.59 -34.47
N ALA A 9 26.22 6.93 -33.38
CA ALA A 9 26.93 5.78 -32.82
C ALA A 9 26.02 4.55 -32.84
N ALA A 10 26.50 3.52 -33.53
CA ALA A 10 25.81 2.29 -33.86
C ALA A 10 25.74 1.32 -32.66
N LEU A 11 24.62 0.60 -32.61
CA LEU A 11 24.37 -0.56 -31.74
C LEU A 11 25.26 -1.75 -32.12
N LEU A 12 25.86 -2.39 -31.13
CA LEU A 12 26.51 -3.71 -31.25
C LEU A 12 25.93 -4.64 -30.17
N TRP A 13 25.22 -5.67 -30.63
CA TRP A 13 24.64 -6.74 -29.84
C TRP A 13 25.53 -7.98 -30.01
N PRO A 14 26.00 -8.65 -28.94
CA PRO A 14 26.60 -9.97 -29.07
C PRO A 14 25.53 -11.07 -28.98
N ALA A 15 25.69 -12.08 -29.83
CA ALA A 15 24.85 -13.26 -29.95
C ALA A 15 25.53 -14.50 -29.32
N LEU A 16 24.71 -15.34 -28.66
CA LEU A 16 24.71 -16.82 -28.62
C LEU A 16 25.93 -17.56 -27.98
N PRO A 17 25.74 -18.74 -27.33
CA PRO A 17 25.31 -19.95 -28.04
C PRO A 17 24.27 -20.85 -27.35
N ALA A 18 23.58 -21.56 -28.23
CA ALA A 18 22.79 -22.75 -27.97
C ALA A 18 23.70 -23.96 -27.73
N GLY A 19 23.32 -24.81 -26.78
CA GLY A 19 23.84 -26.16 -26.61
C GLY A 19 22.69 -27.16 -26.67
N ALA A 20 22.70 -28.02 -27.69
CA ALA A 20 21.85 -29.19 -27.82
C ALA A 20 22.76 -30.42 -27.72
N GLN A 21 22.33 -31.48 -27.02
CA GLN A 21 22.45 -32.84 -27.53
C GLN A 21 21.68 -33.87 -26.70
N GLN A 22 21.03 -34.77 -27.45
CA GLN A 22 20.26 -35.94 -27.05
C GLN A 22 21.14 -37.12 -26.65
N GLY A 23 20.56 -38.07 -25.93
CA GLY A 23 21.04 -39.45 -25.82
C GLY A 23 19.91 -40.38 -25.37
N GLU A 24 19.40 -41.19 -26.29
CA GLU A 24 18.58 -42.38 -26.01
C GLU A 24 19.45 -43.52 -25.49
N HIS A 25 18.91 -44.40 -24.64
CA HIS A 25 19.02 -45.87 -24.75
C HIS A 25 18.03 -46.54 -23.78
N ALA A 26 17.54 -47.71 -24.21
CA ALA A 26 16.39 -48.41 -23.67
C ALA A 26 16.75 -49.54 -22.67
N ALA A 27 15.72 -49.88 -21.87
CA ALA A 27 15.29 -51.22 -21.45
C ALA A 27 15.91 -51.95 -20.23
N HIS A 28 14.96 -52.59 -19.54
CA HIS A 28 15.02 -53.70 -18.57
C HIS A 28 15.29 -53.39 -17.09
N GLY A 29 14.21 -53.50 -16.30
CA GLY A 29 14.06 -54.64 -15.38
C GLY A 29 14.63 -54.50 -13.97
N ASP A 30 13.72 -54.70 -13.02
CA ASP A 30 13.93 -55.33 -11.71
C ASP A 30 13.86 -54.45 -10.45
N HIS A 31 13.26 -55.08 -9.44
CA HIS A 31 12.74 -54.54 -8.21
C HIS A 31 13.82 -54.41 -7.13
N GLY A 32 13.68 -53.38 -6.29
CA GLY A 32 14.24 -53.38 -4.94
C GLY A 32 15.17 -52.21 -4.64
N GLY A 33 14.80 -51.43 -3.62
CA GLY A 33 15.72 -50.48 -2.98
C GLY A 33 15.07 -49.16 -2.61
N HIS A 34 14.36 -49.13 -1.47
CA HIS A 34 14.05 -47.88 -0.78
C HIS A 34 15.34 -47.31 -0.20
N ALA A 35 15.96 -46.34 -0.88
CA ALA A 35 16.99 -45.48 -0.30
C ALA A 35 17.08 -44.16 -1.07
N GLY A 36 16.97 -43.05 -0.35
CA GLY A 36 17.18 -41.71 -0.89
C GLY A 36 15.91 -40.90 -1.05
N HIS A 37 15.26 -40.51 0.06
CA HIS A 37 14.48 -39.29 0.04
C HIS A 37 15.47 -38.14 -0.08
N ASP A 38 15.73 -37.72 -1.31
CA ASP A 38 16.32 -36.44 -1.65
C ASP A 38 15.59 -35.37 -0.85
N THR A 39 16.34 -34.73 0.03
CA THR A 39 15.86 -33.61 0.83
C THR A 39 15.58 -32.50 -0.17
N ALA A 40 14.30 -32.28 -0.47
CA ALA A 40 13.86 -31.14 -1.26
C ALA A 40 14.54 -29.88 -0.68
N PRO A 41 15.23 -29.07 -1.49
CA PRO A 41 15.90 -27.88 -0.99
C PRO A 41 14.86 -27.05 -0.24
N ALA A 42 15.16 -26.76 1.03
CA ALA A 42 14.31 -25.96 1.88
C ALA A 42 13.93 -24.70 1.11
N ALA A 43 12.63 -24.54 0.82
CA ALA A 43 12.12 -23.39 0.09
C ALA A 43 12.67 -22.13 0.76
N ALA A 44 13.42 -21.33 0.00
CA ALA A 44 13.99 -20.09 0.50
C ALA A 44 12.85 -19.28 1.15
N ALA A 45 13.06 -18.86 2.40
CA ALA A 45 12.08 -18.05 3.10
C ALA A 45 11.75 -16.83 2.22
N PRO A 46 10.45 -16.50 2.02
CA PRO A 46 10.08 -15.43 1.12
C PRO A 46 10.77 -14.13 1.54
N THR A 47 11.51 -13.52 0.62
CA THR A 47 12.17 -12.23 0.83
C THR A 47 11.13 -11.20 1.25
N ALA A 48 11.40 -10.48 2.35
CA ALA A 48 10.53 -9.39 2.76
C ALA A 48 10.43 -8.35 1.63
N TRP A 49 9.23 -7.89 1.32
CA TRP A 49 9.00 -6.97 0.20
C TRP A 49 9.53 -5.56 0.47
N THR A 50 9.78 -5.22 1.74
CA THR A 50 10.39 -3.97 2.18
C THR A 50 11.29 -4.20 3.39
N SER A 51 12.34 -3.39 3.51
CA SER A 51 13.22 -3.30 4.69
C SER A 51 12.85 -2.14 5.62
N LEU A 52 11.82 -1.35 5.28
CA LEU A 52 11.38 -0.18 6.04
C LEU A 52 10.66 -0.58 7.34
N PRO A 53 10.63 0.32 8.34
CA PRO A 53 9.85 0.08 9.56
C PRO A 53 8.35 -0.01 9.24
N THR A 54 7.69 -1.10 9.65
CA THR A 54 6.25 -1.31 9.40
C THR A 54 5.52 -1.92 10.59
N ILE A 55 4.20 -1.68 10.62
CA ILE A 55 3.24 -2.35 11.49
C ILE A 55 2.22 -3.06 10.60
N GLU A 56 2.38 -4.35 10.41
CA GLU A 56 1.54 -5.17 9.52
C GLU A 56 0.44 -5.87 10.32
N ARG A 57 -0.76 -5.98 9.75
CA ARG A 57 -1.84 -6.77 10.36
C ARG A 57 -1.53 -8.26 10.17
N ALA A 58 -1.41 -9.01 11.26
CA ALA A 58 -1.10 -10.44 11.25
C ALA A 58 -2.32 -11.33 11.51
N GLY A 59 -3.41 -10.75 12.02
CA GLY A 59 -4.67 -11.45 12.24
C GLY A 59 -5.69 -10.60 12.96
N ARG A 60 -6.95 -11.04 12.95
CA ARG A 60 -8.05 -10.40 13.69
C ARG A 60 -8.79 -11.44 14.52
N GLY A 61 -8.90 -11.18 15.81
CA GLY A 61 -9.84 -11.85 16.70
C GLY A 61 -11.15 -11.07 16.83
N ARG A 62 -12.07 -11.57 17.66
CA ARG A 62 -13.38 -10.94 17.88
C ARG A 62 -13.28 -9.54 18.50
N SER A 63 -12.32 -9.31 19.38
CA SER A 63 -12.14 -8.08 20.14
C SER A 63 -10.73 -7.50 20.07
N ALA A 64 -9.86 -8.02 19.18
CA ALA A 64 -8.49 -7.58 19.07
C ALA A 64 -7.92 -7.79 17.66
N ILE A 65 -6.91 -6.99 17.31
CA ILE A 65 -6.13 -7.13 16.09
C ILE A 65 -4.70 -7.47 16.49
N LYS A 66 -4.16 -8.55 15.93
CA LYS A 66 -2.75 -8.91 16.07
C LYS A 66 -1.96 -8.18 14.99
N VAL A 67 -0.89 -7.53 15.39
CA VAL A 67 0.03 -6.83 14.49
C VAL A 67 1.44 -7.38 14.62
N ARG A 68 2.21 -7.28 13.54
CA ARG A 68 3.65 -7.55 13.49
C ARG A 68 4.40 -6.24 13.28
N VAL A 69 5.39 -5.99 14.11
CA VAL A 69 6.30 -4.86 14.03
C VAL A 69 7.59 -5.34 13.36
N LYS A 70 8.03 -4.64 12.32
CA LYS A 70 9.25 -4.95 11.56
C LYS A 70 10.08 -3.70 11.34
N GLY A 71 11.37 -3.88 11.04
CA GLY A 71 12.28 -2.79 10.68
C GLY A 71 12.57 -1.79 11.81
N THR A 72 12.29 -2.17 13.07
CA THR A 72 12.57 -1.37 14.28
C THR A 72 12.79 -2.30 15.47
N ALA A 73 13.62 -1.89 16.43
CA ALA A 73 13.89 -2.62 17.67
C ALA A 73 12.90 -2.27 18.80
N ALA A 74 11.68 -1.84 18.44
CA ALA A 74 10.70 -1.34 19.40
C ALA A 74 10.20 -2.45 20.34
N GLU A 75 10.33 -2.25 21.64
CA GLU A 75 9.83 -3.16 22.68
C GLU A 75 8.38 -2.88 23.09
N GLY A 76 7.84 -1.73 22.67
CA GLY A 76 6.50 -1.28 22.98
C GLY A 76 5.80 -0.70 21.76
N LEU A 77 4.48 -0.84 21.77
CA LEU A 77 3.57 -0.27 20.77
C LEU A 77 2.66 0.74 21.47
N ALA A 78 2.81 2.01 21.13
CA ALA A 78 1.90 3.06 21.55
C ALA A 78 0.62 3.01 20.70
N ILE A 79 -0.53 3.08 21.35
CA ILE A 79 -1.84 3.08 20.72
C ILE A 79 -2.51 4.41 21.08
N HIS A 80 -2.68 5.27 20.10
CA HIS A 80 -3.34 6.56 20.24
C HIS A 80 -4.78 6.44 19.74
N PRO A 81 -5.78 6.46 20.63
CA PRO A 81 -7.18 6.46 20.23
C PRO A 81 -7.67 7.86 19.78
N PRO A 82 -8.87 7.94 19.16
CA PRO A 82 -9.58 9.20 18.85
C PRO A 82 -9.98 10.00 20.09
N ALA A 83 -10.32 9.30 21.17
CA ALA A 83 -10.64 9.85 22.48
C ALA A 83 -9.81 9.20 23.58
N GLY A 84 -9.48 9.93 24.63
CA GLY A 84 -8.70 9.41 25.76
C GLY A 84 -7.19 9.45 25.53
N GLU A 85 -6.47 8.84 26.47
CA GLU A 85 -5.01 8.87 26.52
C GLU A 85 -4.38 7.72 25.72
N PRO A 86 -3.18 7.92 25.17
CA PRO A 86 -2.42 6.84 24.57
C PRO A 86 -2.14 5.72 25.59
N ARG A 87 -2.19 4.48 25.13
CA ARG A 87 -1.78 3.32 25.94
C ARG A 87 -0.63 2.58 25.30
N MET A 88 0.22 1.98 26.13
CA MET A 88 1.33 1.14 25.68
C MET A 88 0.96 -0.33 25.81
N VAL A 89 1.32 -1.13 24.81
CA VAL A 89 1.29 -2.59 24.89
C VAL A 89 2.67 -3.15 24.54
N PRO A 90 3.11 -4.25 25.17
CA PRO A 90 4.41 -4.84 24.89
C PRO A 90 4.45 -5.46 23.50
N VAL A 91 5.58 -5.30 22.81
CA VAL A 91 5.91 -6.05 21.58
C VAL A 91 6.72 -7.27 22.01
N ARG A 92 6.17 -8.47 21.77
CA ARG A 92 6.81 -9.75 22.10
C ARG A 92 7.04 -10.54 20.82
N ASN A 93 8.29 -10.94 20.59
CA ASN A 93 8.68 -11.66 19.37
C ASN A 93 8.23 -10.92 18.08
N GLY A 94 8.38 -9.59 18.06
CA GLY A 94 7.96 -8.75 16.94
C GLY A 94 6.45 -8.65 16.74
N ALA A 95 5.63 -9.07 17.70
CA ALA A 95 4.18 -9.02 17.61
C ALA A 95 3.55 -8.31 18.82
N ALA A 96 2.41 -7.66 18.59
CA ALA A 96 1.61 -7.04 19.62
C ALA A 96 0.12 -7.27 19.36
N GLU A 97 -0.68 -7.18 20.42
CA GLU A 97 -2.13 -7.29 20.33
C GLU A 97 -2.78 -5.94 20.66
N VAL A 98 -3.57 -5.44 19.73
CA VAL A 98 -4.34 -4.20 19.89
C VAL A 98 -5.77 -4.58 20.22
N ALA A 99 -6.13 -4.47 21.50
CA ALA A 99 -7.50 -4.69 21.94
C ALA A 99 -8.43 -3.56 21.48
N MET A 100 -9.66 -3.92 21.13
CA MET A 100 -10.75 -2.98 20.87
C MET A 100 -11.13 -2.27 22.17
N GLY A 101 -11.05 -0.95 22.17
CA GLY A 101 -11.51 -0.09 23.28
C GLY A 101 -12.88 0.51 23.01
N LYS A 102 -13.38 1.29 23.98
CA LYS A 102 -14.57 2.15 23.81
C LYS A 102 -14.21 3.53 23.23
N ASP A 103 -12.96 3.71 22.84
CA ASP A 103 -12.35 5.01 22.62
C ASP A 103 -12.48 5.49 21.16
N GLY A 104 -13.16 4.70 20.33
CA GLY A 104 -13.53 5.05 18.96
C GLY A 104 -13.11 4.02 17.92
N ASN A 105 -13.30 4.38 16.65
CA ASN A 105 -13.14 3.47 15.53
C ASN A 105 -11.69 3.30 15.07
N TYR A 106 -10.99 4.40 14.82
CA TYR A 106 -9.62 4.37 14.31
C TYR A 106 -8.61 4.51 15.43
N HIS A 107 -7.63 3.64 15.53
CA HIS A 107 -6.50 3.82 16.43
C HIS A 107 -5.22 3.98 15.62
N TRP A 108 -4.41 4.95 16.01
CA TRP A 108 -3.06 5.12 15.45
C TRP A 108 -2.07 4.31 16.28
N LEU A 109 -1.22 3.55 15.61
CA LEU A 109 -0.21 2.71 16.23
C LEU A 109 1.17 3.31 15.97
N VAL A 110 2.04 3.32 16.98
CA VAL A 110 3.44 3.73 16.85
C VAL A 110 4.33 2.70 17.52
N ALA A 111 5.30 2.17 16.77
CA ALA A 111 6.39 1.37 17.31
C ALA A 111 7.69 2.16 17.13
N ARG A 112 8.28 2.61 18.23
CA ARG A 112 9.46 3.50 18.25
C ARG A 112 10.63 2.81 18.95
N SER A 113 11.80 2.91 18.36
CA SER A 113 13.07 2.58 19.00
C SER A 113 14.05 3.73 18.85
N GLU A 114 15.02 3.77 19.76
CA GLU A 114 15.94 4.89 19.89
C GLU A 114 17.31 4.39 20.32
N THR A 115 18.34 4.94 19.68
CA THR A 115 19.74 4.91 20.09
C THR A 115 20.26 6.35 20.16
N PRO A 116 21.47 6.60 20.71
CA PRO A 116 22.06 7.93 20.70
C PRO A 116 22.19 8.53 19.29
N ALA A 117 22.40 7.70 18.26
CA ALA A 117 22.61 8.15 16.88
C ALA A 117 21.30 8.22 16.06
N GLU A 118 20.23 7.55 16.50
CA GLU A 118 19.08 7.28 15.64
C GLU A 118 17.74 7.14 16.37
N VAL A 119 16.66 7.62 15.76
CA VAL A 119 15.26 7.27 16.09
C VAL A 119 14.64 6.57 14.90
N VAL A 120 14.01 5.42 15.12
CA VAL A 120 13.24 4.71 14.10
C VAL A 120 11.81 4.51 14.59
N ALA A 121 10.85 5.00 13.81
CA ALA A 121 9.42 4.86 14.09
C ALA A 121 8.67 4.19 12.93
N ALA A 122 7.86 3.18 13.25
CA ALA A 122 6.84 2.64 12.37
C ALA A 122 5.47 3.15 12.82
N SER A 123 4.60 3.50 11.89
CA SER A 123 3.24 3.97 12.16
C SER A 123 2.22 3.31 11.23
N ALA A 124 1.04 3.00 11.76
CA ALA A 124 -0.09 2.49 10.98
C ALA A 124 -1.42 2.84 11.64
N THR A 125 -2.53 2.65 10.92
CA THR A 125 -3.87 2.74 11.52
C THR A 125 -4.59 1.40 11.57
N VAL A 126 -5.34 1.18 12.64
CA VAL A 126 -6.27 0.06 12.74
C VAL A 126 -7.69 0.56 12.98
N TYR A 127 -8.64 -0.08 12.33
CA TYR A 127 -10.06 0.24 12.45
C TYR A 127 -10.78 -0.85 13.24
N PHE A 128 -11.58 -0.43 14.22
CA PHE A 128 -12.57 -1.21 14.94
C PHE A 128 -13.98 -0.67 14.62
N PRO A 129 -14.99 -1.55 14.51
CA PRO A 129 -16.38 -1.15 14.34
C PRO A 129 -16.98 -0.67 15.67
N ALA A 130 -16.32 0.29 16.31
CA ALA A 130 -16.76 0.90 17.57
C ALA A 130 -17.15 2.36 17.30
N PRO A 131 -18.32 2.82 17.77
CA PRO A 131 -18.69 4.22 17.65
C PRO A 131 -17.70 5.11 18.42
N GLY A 132 -17.51 6.34 17.96
CA GLY A 132 -16.64 7.30 18.63
C GLY A 132 -16.40 8.55 17.79
N PRO A 133 -15.59 9.49 18.31
CA PRO A 133 -15.35 10.75 17.63
C PRO A 133 -14.59 10.57 16.33
N ALA A 134 -14.64 11.61 15.50
CA ALA A 134 -13.86 11.66 14.27
C ALA A 134 -12.35 11.52 14.56
N PRO A 135 -11.59 10.78 13.72
CA PRO A 135 -10.16 10.59 13.93
C PRO A 135 -9.34 11.86 13.67
N LEU A 136 -9.95 12.94 13.18
CA LEU A 136 -9.25 14.17 12.84
C LEU A 136 -8.44 14.73 14.03
N ARG A 137 -9.00 14.68 15.24
CA ARG A 137 -8.28 15.08 16.46
C ARG A 137 -7.08 14.18 16.76
N MET A 138 -7.21 12.88 16.53
CA MET A 138 -6.09 11.94 16.66
C MET A 138 -5.00 12.24 15.64
N LEU A 139 -5.34 12.55 14.39
CA LEU A 139 -4.36 12.88 13.34
C LEU A 139 -3.60 14.18 13.65
N ALA A 140 -4.26 15.18 14.24
CA ALA A 140 -3.64 16.47 14.56
C ALA A 140 -2.66 16.42 15.74
N LYS A 141 -2.80 15.47 16.68
CA LYS A 141 -1.93 15.36 17.85
C LYS A 141 -0.56 14.77 17.47
N PRO A 142 0.58 15.40 17.83
CA PRO A 142 1.89 14.79 17.68
C PRO A 142 2.01 13.49 18.49
N LYS A 143 2.67 12.47 17.93
CA LYS A 143 2.87 11.15 18.57
C LYS A 143 4.34 10.82 18.79
N HIS A 144 5.22 11.35 17.94
CA HIS A 144 6.69 11.20 18.01
C HIS A 144 7.35 12.32 17.21
N GLU A 145 8.68 12.32 17.16
CA GLU A 145 9.48 13.44 16.68
C GLU A 145 9.35 13.70 15.18
N LEU A 146 9.46 12.67 14.34
CA LEU A 146 9.34 12.81 12.88
C LEU A 146 8.17 11.97 12.41
N GLU A 147 7.10 12.60 11.89
CA GLU A 147 5.86 11.91 11.56
C GLU A 147 5.50 12.05 10.07
N VAL A 148 4.92 11.00 9.49
CA VAL A 148 4.16 11.05 8.23
C VAL A 148 2.71 10.75 8.57
N VAL A 149 1.82 11.72 8.36
CA VAL A 149 0.41 11.63 8.78
C VAL A 149 -0.51 11.98 7.62
N PRO A 150 -1.50 11.14 7.25
CA PRO A 150 -2.52 11.56 6.30
C PRO A 150 -3.35 12.71 6.88
N ARG A 151 -3.64 13.74 6.08
CA ARG A 151 -4.52 14.84 6.53
C ARG A 151 -5.94 14.35 6.84
N MET A 152 -6.37 13.30 6.14
CA MET A 152 -7.63 12.60 6.38
C MET A 152 -7.45 11.11 6.12
N LEU A 153 -8.11 10.29 6.93
CA LEU A 153 -8.23 8.86 6.64
C LEU A 153 -9.39 8.62 5.67
N PRO A 154 -9.32 7.60 4.80
CA PRO A 154 -10.44 7.21 3.95
C PRO A 154 -11.73 7.01 4.75
N ARG A 155 -12.71 7.89 4.52
CA ARG A 155 -14.09 7.78 5.03
C ARG A 155 -14.99 7.34 3.88
N GLU A 156 -16.03 6.56 4.18
CA GLU A 156 -17.00 6.02 3.21
C GLU A 156 -16.33 5.11 2.15
N HIS A 157 -16.47 3.79 2.34
CA HIS A 157 -15.79 2.71 1.59
C HIS A 157 -14.34 2.37 1.98
N GLY A 158 -13.74 3.10 2.94
CA GLY A 158 -12.73 2.57 3.89
C GLY A 158 -11.33 2.20 3.39
N HIS A 159 -10.92 2.62 2.19
CA HIS A 159 -9.60 2.29 1.63
C HIS A 159 -9.07 3.44 0.76
N TYR A 160 -7.75 3.63 0.75
CA TYR A 160 -7.07 4.36 -0.33
C TYR A 160 -7.31 3.61 -1.66
N ARG A 161 -7.35 4.32 -2.79
CA ARG A 161 -7.51 3.68 -4.10
C ARG A 161 -6.48 4.15 -5.10
N ALA A 162 -6.15 3.27 -6.03
CA ALA A 162 -5.34 3.59 -7.19
C ALA A 162 -5.92 4.78 -7.96
N ARG A 163 -5.04 5.63 -8.49
CA ARG A 163 -5.33 6.86 -9.24
C ARG A 163 -5.96 7.99 -8.42
N GLU A 164 -6.18 7.81 -7.11
CA GLU A 164 -6.58 8.89 -6.22
C GLU A 164 -5.37 9.61 -5.63
N ALA A 165 -5.52 10.92 -5.44
CA ALA A 165 -4.54 11.78 -4.80
C ALA A 165 -4.91 12.02 -3.34
N TRP A 166 -3.97 11.77 -2.42
CA TRP A 166 -4.17 11.95 -0.98
C TRP A 166 -3.07 12.83 -0.38
N ALA A 167 -3.47 13.75 0.49
CA ALA A 167 -2.55 14.66 1.17
C ALA A 167 -1.94 14.00 2.42
N PHE A 168 -0.61 13.96 2.47
CA PHE A 168 0.16 13.55 3.63
C PHE A 168 1.00 14.70 4.15
N GLU A 169 0.99 14.90 5.45
CA GLU A 169 1.78 15.91 6.14
C GLU A 169 2.99 15.25 6.80
N VAL A 170 4.17 15.80 6.54
CA VAL A 170 5.41 15.47 7.23
C VAL A 170 5.63 16.52 8.33
N ARG A 171 5.86 16.06 9.55
CA ARG A 171 6.09 16.92 10.71
C ARG A 171 7.38 16.56 11.40
N PHE A 172 8.12 17.56 11.86
CA PHE A 172 9.21 17.39 12.82
C PHE A 172 8.92 18.18 14.10
N GLN A 173 8.96 17.50 15.24
CA GLN A 173 8.63 18.03 16.57
C GLN A 173 7.24 18.72 16.58
N GLY A 174 6.27 18.11 15.91
CA GLY A 174 4.91 18.62 15.79
C GLY A 174 4.72 19.83 14.86
N LYS A 175 5.79 20.32 14.22
CA LYS A 175 5.73 21.41 13.24
C LYS A 175 5.81 20.85 11.81
N PRO A 176 5.13 21.46 10.82
CA PRO A 176 5.29 21.06 9.43
C PRO A 176 6.74 21.12 8.97
N LEU A 177 7.20 20.10 8.26
CA LEU A 177 8.57 20.01 7.72
C LEU A 177 8.53 20.24 6.21
N ALA A 178 8.76 21.49 5.80
CA ALA A 178 8.84 21.88 4.38
C ALA A 178 10.12 21.34 3.71
N GLY A 179 10.04 21.04 2.42
CA GLY A 179 11.18 20.53 1.64
C GLY A 179 11.62 19.10 1.99
N ALA A 180 10.90 18.40 2.87
CA ALA A 180 11.15 17.00 3.18
C ALA A 180 10.86 16.12 1.96
N THR A 181 11.73 15.14 1.70
CA THR A 181 11.45 14.12 0.68
C THR A 181 10.61 13.00 1.29
N LEU A 182 9.40 12.84 0.79
CA LEU A 182 8.48 11.75 1.10
C LEU A 182 8.59 10.68 0.02
N HIS A 183 8.89 9.45 0.40
CA HIS A 183 9.02 8.32 -0.51
C HIS A 183 7.84 7.37 -0.36
N LEU A 184 7.25 6.96 -1.47
CA LEU A 184 6.28 5.87 -1.55
C LEU A 184 6.98 4.60 -2.05
N GLN A 185 6.70 3.47 -1.40
CA GLN A 185 7.00 2.13 -1.88
C GLN A 185 5.74 1.28 -1.83
N THR A 186 5.38 0.60 -2.92
CA THR A 186 4.28 -0.38 -2.95
C THR A 186 4.82 -1.81 -2.99
N ARG A 187 4.03 -2.77 -2.50
CA ARG A 187 4.38 -4.19 -2.57
C ARG A 187 4.48 -4.73 -4.00
N ASN A 188 3.84 -4.06 -4.96
CA ASN A 188 3.95 -4.39 -6.38
C ASN A 188 5.16 -3.74 -7.07
N GLY A 189 6.02 -3.03 -6.31
CA GLY A 189 7.31 -2.55 -6.79
C GLY A 189 7.33 -1.10 -7.27
N THR A 190 6.20 -0.37 -7.19
CA THR A 190 6.20 1.05 -7.53
C THR A 190 6.94 1.85 -6.46
N HIS A 191 7.81 2.75 -6.91
CA HIS A 191 8.48 3.74 -6.08
C HIS A 191 8.19 5.15 -6.58
N GLN A 192 7.90 6.07 -5.67
CA GLN A 192 7.74 7.50 -5.98
C GLN A 192 8.48 8.33 -4.93
N SER A 193 8.98 9.51 -5.32
CA SER A 193 9.56 10.49 -4.38
C SER A 193 8.88 11.82 -4.62
N LEU A 194 8.42 12.45 -3.54
CA LEU A 194 7.70 13.71 -3.54
C LEU A 194 8.37 14.65 -2.55
N VAL A 195 8.30 15.96 -2.79
CA VAL A 195 8.82 16.97 -1.88
C VAL A 195 7.63 17.67 -1.21
N THR A 196 7.71 17.89 0.10
CA THR A 196 6.68 18.62 0.83
C THR A 196 6.71 20.12 0.55
N ASP A 197 5.52 20.73 0.48
CA ASP A 197 5.33 22.17 0.37
C ASP A 197 5.63 22.93 1.68
N ASP A 198 5.41 24.24 1.69
CA ASP A 198 5.61 25.12 2.85
C ASP A 198 4.75 24.74 4.06
N LEU A 199 3.66 23.99 3.84
CA LEU A 199 2.79 23.44 4.88
C LEU A 199 3.20 22.01 5.26
N GLY A 200 4.40 21.58 4.90
CA GLY A 200 4.92 20.24 5.14
C GLY A 200 4.08 19.15 4.45
N THR A 201 3.32 19.49 3.41
CA THR A 201 2.35 18.57 2.79
C THR A 201 2.82 18.09 1.42
N ALA A 202 2.62 16.80 1.13
CA ALA A 202 2.84 16.19 -0.17
C ALA A 202 1.57 15.48 -0.66
N MET A 203 1.23 15.67 -1.94
CA MET A 203 0.11 15.00 -2.59
C MET A 203 0.55 13.69 -3.23
N VAL A 204 0.24 12.57 -2.58
CA VAL A 204 0.58 11.23 -3.06
C VAL A 204 -0.51 10.72 -3.99
N VAL A 205 -0.16 10.41 -5.24
CA VAL A 205 -1.06 9.72 -6.18
C VAL A 205 -0.77 8.23 -6.14
N PHE A 206 -1.72 7.44 -5.64
CA PHE A 206 -1.53 5.99 -5.56
C PHE A 206 -1.46 5.38 -6.97
N PRO A 207 -0.45 4.55 -7.25
CA PRO A 207 -0.30 3.95 -8.56
C PRO A 207 -1.40 2.93 -8.86
N ASP A 208 -1.63 2.68 -10.14
CA ASP A 208 -2.44 1.56 -10.62
C ASP A 208 -1.53 0.44 -11.12
N ASP A 209 -0.81 -0.16 -10.19
CA ASP A 209 0.19 -1.22 -10.41
C ASP A 209 -0.36 -2.61 -10.09
N TYR A 210 -1.67 -2.79 -10.26
CA TYR A 210 -2.30 -4.10 -10.15
C TYR A 210 -2.00 -4.93 -11.41
N PRO A 211 -1.75 -6.25 -11.27
CA PRO A 211 -1.69 -7.12 -12.43
C PRO A 211 -2.97 -7.04 -13.27
N PRO A 212 -2.89 -7.12 -14.61
CA PRO A 212 -4.07 -7.11 -15.47
C PRO A 212 -5.09 -8.20 -15.09
N GLY A 213 -6.38 -7.90 -15.23
CA GLY A 213 -7.47 -8.86 -14.98
C GLY A 213 -7.84 -9.08 -13.51
N VAL A 214 -7.06 -8.58 -12.55
CA VAL A 214 -7.28 -8.79 -11.11
C VAL A 214 -8.63 -8.25 -10.60
N ALA A 215 -9.18 -7.22 -11.23
CA ALA A 215 -10.50 -6.69 -10.91
C ALA A 215 -11.66 -7.48 -11.57
N GLU A 216 -11.37 -8.20 -12.67
CA GLU A 216 -12.35 -8.88 -13.52
C GLU A 216 -12.52 -10.35 -13.12
N THR A 217 -11.49 -10.96 -12.53
CA THR A 217 -11.51 -12.37 -12.08
C THR A 217 -12.14 -12.58 -10.70
N LEU A 218 -12.66 -11.52 -10.08
CA LEU A 218 -13.29 -11.64 -8.77
C LEU A 218 -14.73 -12.13 -8.97
N ASP A 219 -15.03 -13.31 -8.43
CA ASP A 219 -16.40 -13.72 -8.15
C ASP A 219 -17.16 -12.55 -7.51
N HIS A 220 -18.45 -12.39 -7.82
CA HIS A 220 -19.27 -11.28 -7.32
C HIS A 220 -19.35 -11.18 -5.77
N HIS A 221 -18.80 -12.18 -5.06
CA HIS A 221 -18.69 -12.23 -3.59
C HIS A 221 -17.25 -12.07 -3.05
N ALA A 222 -16.23 -12.06 -3.90
CA ALA A 222 -14.84 -11.92 -3.48
C ALA A 222 -14.51 -10.46 -3.14
N ARG A 223 -13.76 -10.24 -2.06
CA ARG A 223 -13.28 -8.90 -1.69
C ARG A 223 -12.22 -8.47 -2.70
N PRO A 224 -12.25 -7.21 -3.18
CA PRO A 224 -11.18 -6.69 -4.03
C PRO A 224 -9.83 -6.82 -3.32
N PRO A 225 -8.78 -7.25 -4.04
CA PRO A 225 -7.45 -7.36 -3.47
C PRO A 225 -6.97 -5.98 -3.05
N SER A 226 -6.13 -5.98 -2.02
CA SER A 226 -5.49 -4.78 -1.50
C SER A 226 -3.99 -4.95 -1.57
N VAL A 227 -3.30 -3.90 -1.97
CA VAL A 227 -1.83 -3.85 -2.05
C VAL A 227 -1.31 -3.03 -0.88
N GLU A 228 -0.26 -3.52 -0.23
CA GLU A 228 0.44 -2.82 0.85
C GLU A 228 1.30 -1.69 0.28
N PHE A 229 1.38 -0.59 1.02
CA PHE A 229 2.31 0.49 0.74
C PHE A 229 2.97 1.00 2.02
N VAL A 230 4.14 1.60 1.86
CA VAL A 230 4.85 2.35 2.90
C VAL A 230 5.16 3.74 2.36
N LEU A 231 4.81 4.75 3.13
CA LEU A 231 5.30 6.11 2.98
C LEU A 231 6.37 6.35 4.02
N TRP A 232 7.55 6.82 3.63
CA TRP A 232 8.64 7.04 4.58
C TRP A 232 9.43 8.29 4.27
N THR A 233 10.09 8.81 5.30
CA THR A 233 11.00 9.94 5.18
C THR A 233 12.07 9.84 6.26
N GLN A 234 13.11 10.65 6.11
CA GLN A 234 14.17 10.78 7.09
C GLN A 234 14.56 12.24 7.27
N HIS A 235 15.03 12.58 8.46
CA HIS A 235 15.49 13.91 8.81
C HIS A 235 16.75 13.82 9.68
N TYR A 236 17.67 14.77 9.53
CA TYR A 236 18.86 14.88 10.36
C TYR A 236 18.79 16.16 11.16
N ASP A 237 18.90 16.04 12.48
CA ASP A 237 18.91 17.17 13.40
C ASP A 237 19.86 16.87 14.56
N GLY A 238 20.69 17.84 14.94
CA GLY A 238 21.63 17.68 16.06
C GLY A 238 22.60 16.49 15.97
N GLY A 239 23.03 16.10 14.77
CA GLY A 239 23.91 14.94 14.57
C GLY A 239 23.21 13.59 14.69
N ARG A 240 21.87 13.60 14.74
CA ARG A 240 21.04 12.43 14.95
C ARG A 240 20.12 12.19 13.75
N ARG A 241 19.94 10.93 13.37
CA ARG A 241 19.06 10.52 12.26
C ARG A 241 17.68 10.14 12.77
N PHE A 242 16.64 10.69 12.17
CA PHE A 242 15.25 10.34 12.43
C PHE A 242 14.70 9.66 11.19
N VAL A 243 14.17 8.45 11.34
CA VAL A 243 13.51 7.70 10.27
C VAL A 243 12.10 7.38 10.72
N THR A 244 11.15 7.66 9.84
CA THR A 244 9.76 7.30 10.08
C THR A 244 9.12 6.70 8.86
N ALA A 245 8.16 5.81 9.10
CA ALA A 245 7.33 5.25 8.06
C ALA A 245 5.88 5.12 8.51
N PHE A 246 4.97 5.41 7.61
CA PHE A 246 3.55 5.15 7.71
C PHE A 246 3.16 4.09 6.69
N ASN A 247 2.49 3.01 7.11
CA ASN A 247 2.06 1.94 6.21
C ASN A 247 0.56 1.64 6.30
N ASP A 248 -0.03 1.33 5.16
CA ASP A 248 -1.42 0.89 5.03
C ASP A 248 -1.61 0.11 3.72
N THR A 249 -2.85 -0.05 3.27
CA THR A 249 -3.22 -0.70 2.02
C THR A 249 -4.07 0.20 1.15
N TYR A 250 -3.95 0.04 -0.17
CA TYR A 250 -4.86 0.63 -1.15
C TYR A 250 -5.53 -0.47 -1.98
N ARG A 251 -6.56 -0.10 -2.73
CA ARG A 251 -7.35 -0.96 -3.60
C ARG A 251 -7.34 -0.48 -5.06
N PRO A 252 -7.78 -1.31 -6.03
CA PRO A 252 -8.06 -0.84 -7.37
C PRO A 252 -9.03 0.35 -7.38
N HIS A 253 -8.94 1.16 -8.42
CA HIS A 253 -9.86 2.26 -8.66
C HIS A 253 -11.31 1.73 -8.75
N ALA A 254 -12.30 2.52 -8.30
CA ALA A 254 -13.70 2.08 -8.20
C ALA A 254 -14.35 1.69 -9.54
N LEU A 255 -13.75 2.12 -10.65
CA LEU A 255 -14.17 1.82 -12.02
C LEU A 255 -13.26 0.82 -12.75
N SER A 256 -12.20 0.30 -12.12
CA SER A 256 -11.37 -0.74 -12.75
C SER A 256 -12.21 -1.99 -13.04
N GLY A 257 -12.07 -2.53 -14.25
CA GLY A 257 -12.81 -3.71 -14.71
C GLY A 257 -14.29 -3.47 -15.05
N LYS A 258 -14.79 -2.23 -14.99
CA LYS A 258 -16.18 -1.91 -15.39
C LYS A 258 -16.21 -1.42 -16.84
N THR A 259 -16.94 -2.13 -17.69
CA THR A 259 -17.21 -1.67 -19.05
C THR A 259 -18.40 -0.71 -19.06
N VAL A 260 -18.24 0.44 -19.72
CA VAL A 260 -19.33 1.43 -19.92
C VAL A 260 -20.31 1.02 -21.02
N TRP A 261 -19.95 -0.01 -21.80
CA TRP A 261 -20.68 -0.46 -22.98
C TRP A 261 -22.14 -0.85 -22.69
N PRO A 262 -22.46 -1.64 -21.65
CA PRO A 262 -23.85 -2.01 -21.37
C PRO A 262 -24.77 -0.79 -21.11
N GLY A 263 -24.25 0.24 -20.45
CA GLY A 263 -24.98 1.49 -20.23
C GLY A 263 -25.22 2.28 -21.51
N ALA A 264 -24.21 2.37 -22.38
CA ALA A 264 -24.35 3.00 -23.69
C ALA A 264 -25.35 2.26 -24.59
N ALA A 265 -25.34 0.92 -24.58
CA ALA A 265 -26.33 0.10 -25.29
C ALA A 265 -27.75 0.37 -24.80
N PHE A 266 -27.96 0.49 -23.48
CA PHE A 266 -29.27 0.78 -22.90
C PHE A 266 -29.80 2.17 -23.31
N ILE A 267 -28.93 3.19 -23.30
CA ILE A 267 -29.29 4.54 -23.78
C ILE A 267 -29.66 4.50 -25.26
N GLY A 268 -28.86 3.81 -26.09
CA GLY A 268 -29.14 3.65 -27.51
C GLY A 268 -30.49 2.98 -27.78
N LEU A 269 -30.80 1.91 -27.04
CA LEU A 269 -32.10 1.22 -27.13
C LEU A 269 -33.26 2.13 -26.70
N GLY A 270 -33.11 2.87 -25.60
CA GLY A 270 -34.11 3.81 -25.12
C GLY A 270 -34.39 4.94 -26.11
N MET A 271 -33.35 5.48 -26.75
CA MET A 271 -33.50 6.48 -27.80
C MET A 271 -34.27 5.92 -29.01
N LEU A 272 -33.95 4.71 -29.46
CA LEU A 272 -34.66 4.05 -30.57
C LEU A 272 -36.14 3.80 -30.22
N ALA A 273 -36.45 3.42 -28.98
CA ALA A 273 -37.82 3.23 -28.51
C ALA A 273 -38.60 4.56 -28.41
N ALA A 274 -37.93 5.69 -28.21
CA ALA A 274 -38.56 7.01 -28.14
C ALA A 274 -38.88 7.61 -29.53
N VAL A 275 -38.21 7.16 -30.60
CA VAL A 275 -38.46 7.63 -31.98
C VAL A 275 -39.94 7.54 -32.40
N PRO A 276 -40.66 6.41 -32.23
CA PRO A 276 -42.06 6.33 -32.61
C PRO A 276 -42.98 7.24 -31.78
N LEU A 277 -42.64 7.52 -30.52
CA LEU A 277 -43.41 8.44 -29.65
C LEU A 277 -43.23 9.90 -30.10
N LEU A 278 -42.03 10.27 -30.55
CA LEU A 278 -41.76 11.61 -31.10
C LEU A 278 -42.43 11.81 -32.47
N ARG A 279 -42.53 10.76 -33.30
CA ARG A 279 -43.26 10.83 -34.58
C ARG A 279 -44.76 11.08 -34.38
N ARG A 280 -45.40 10.36 -33.43
CA ARG A 280 -46.83 10.57 -33.12
C ARG A 280 -47.14 11.99 -32.61
N ARG A 281 -46.24 12.58 -31.83
CA ARG A 281 -46.42 13.94 -31.30
C ARG A 281 -46.28 15.05 -32.35
N ALA A 282 -45.60 14.77 -33.47
CA ALA A 282 -45.50 15.71 -34.59
C ALA A 282 -46.75 15.70 -35.48
N GLU A 283 -47.52 14.61 -35.48
CA GLU A 283 -48.78 14.47 -36.22
C GLU A 283 -49.98 15.15 -35.50
N ASP A 284 -49.89 15.33 -34.18
CA ASP A 284 -50.96 15.93 -33.34
C ASP A 284 -50.78 17.44 -33.04
N ARG A 285 -49.89 18.15 -33.75
CA ARG A 285 -49.72 19.60 -33.59
C ARG A 285 -50.56 20.35 -34.65
N PRO A 286 -51.59 21.14 -34.25
CA PRO A 286 -52.39 21.95 -35.18
C PRO A 286 -51.59 23.12 -35.76
#